data_AF-A0A3B9MA73-F1
#
_entry.id   AF-A0A3B9MA73-F1
#
_cell.length_a   1.000
_cell.length_b   1.000
_cell.length_c   1.000
_cell.angle_alpha   90.00
_cell.angle_beta   90.00
_cell.angle_gamma   90.00
#
_symmetry.space_group_name_H-M   'P 1'
#
loop_
_entity.id
_entity.type
_entity.pdbx_description
1 polymer ?
#
loop_
_entity_poly.entity_id
_entity_poly.type
_entity_poly.pdbx_seq_one_letter_code
_entity_poly.pdbx_strand_id
1 'polypeptide(L)' 'RVQLPRPGSVHYTFDDWKTFAEADAIDTTLGVWVAEIPSNKLAPGSQLAWTAHYVTGWEGKNYSITVD' A
#
# COMPACT_ATOMS: atom_id res chain seq x y z
N ARG A 1 -3.03 -3.98 6.15
CA ARG A 1 -3.59 -2.64 5.87
C ARG A 1 -2.48 -1.61 5.96
N VAL A 2 -2.49 -0.59 5.11
CA VAL A 2 -1.52 0.51 5.12
C VAL A 2 -2.24 1.78 5.53
N GLN A 3 -1.61 2.57 6.40
CA GLN A 3 -2.17 3.84 6.88
C GLN A 3 -1.43 4.98 6.19
N LEU A 4 -2.19 5.91 5.62
CA LEU A 4 -1.69 7.12 4.99
C LEU A 4 -2.09 8.34 5.81
N PRO A 5 -1.21 9.34 5.95
CA PRO A 5 -1.52 10.61 6.59
C PRO A 5 -2.40 11.53 5.73
N ARG A 6 -2.64 11.18 4.46
CA ARG A 6 -3.35 12.00 3.47
C ARG A 6 -4.18 11.11 2.53
N PRO A 7 -5.23 11.67 1.88
CA PRO A 7 -5.99 10.95 0.86
C PRO A 7 -5.10 10.60 -0.32
N GLY A 8 -5.20 9.36 -0.76
CA GLY A 8 -4.41 8.82 -1.86
C GLY A 8 -4.69 7.34 -2.05
N SER A 9 -3.89 6.71 -2.90
CA SER A 9 -3.95 5.30 -3.20
C SER A 9 -2.61 4.68 -2.87
N VAL A 10 -2.61 3.44 -2.40
CA VAL A 10 -1.39 2.68 -2.17
C VAL A 10 -1.14 1.81 -3.38
N HIS A 11 0.00 2.03 -4.02
CA HIS A 11 0.47 1.25 -5.14
C HIS A 11 1.39 0.15 -4.61
N TYR A 12 1.02 -1.11 -4.77
CA TYR A 12 1.71 -2.24 -4.16
C TYR A 12 1.99 -3.37 -5.14
N THR A 13 3.01 -4.15 -4.85
CA THR A 13 3.48 -5.30 -5.62
C THR A 13 3.90 -6.43 -4.68
N PHE A 14 3.77 -7.66 -5.17
CA PHE A 14 4.17 -8.88 -4.44
C PHE A 14 5.26 -9.67 -5.18
N ASP A 15 5.58 -9.28 -6.42
CA ASP A 15 6.44 -10.04 -7.33
C ASP A 15 7.57 -9.13 -7.88
N ASP A 16 8.25 -8.39 -7.01
CA ASP A 16 9.39 -7.53 -7.40
C ASP A 16 9.03 -6.54 -8.52
N TRP A 17 7.89 -5.85 -8.38
CA TRP A 17 7.32 -4.92 -9.38
C TRP A 17 6.91 -5.55 -10.72
N LYS A 18 6.90 -6.88 -10.87
CA LYS A 18 6.35 -7.54 -12.08
C LYS A 18 4.84 -7.35 -12.22
N THR A 19 4.13 -7.47 -11.11
CA THR A 19 2.69 -7.22 -11.02
C THR A 19 2.47 -6.12 -9.99
N PHE A 20 1.62 -5.16 -10.31
CA PHE A 20 1.27 -4.10 -9.37
C PHE A 20 -0.25 -3.97 -9.31
N ALA A 21 -0.73 -3.58 -8.15
CA ALA A 21 -2.11 -3.26 -7.91
C ALA A 21 -2.19 -1.99 -7.06
N GLU A 22 -3.33 -1.32 -7.16
CA GLU A 22 -3.60 -0.08 -6.45
C GLU A 22 -4.75 -0.33 -5.50
N ALA A 23 -4.61 0.14 -4.26
CA ALA A 23 -5.66 0.15 -3.26
C ALA A 23 -5.93 1.58 -2.84
N ASP A 24 -7.11 2.08 -3.15
CA ASP A 24 -7.54 3.40 -2.68
C ASP A 24 -7.63 3.43 -1.16
N ALA A 25 -7.09 4.48 -0.56
CA ALA A 25 -7.15 4.65 0.87
C ALA A 25 -8.49 5.27 1.26
N ILE A 26 -9.19 4.59 2.16
CA ILE A 26 -10.52 4.98 2.64
C ILE A 26 -10.35 5.94 3.81
N ASP A 27 -11.08 7.06 3.79
CA ASP A 27 -11.09 8.00 4.92
C ASP A 27 -11.72 7.33 6.15
N THR A 28 -10.98 7.30 7.24
CA THR A 28 -11.47 6.74 8.52
C THR A 28 -12.18 7.77 9.37
N THR A 29 -12.32 9.02 8.93
CA THR A 29 -12.85 10.19 9.66
C THR A 29 -12.05 10.59 10.91
N LEU A 30 -10.99 9.85 11.23
CA LEU A 30 -10.07 10.07 12.34
C LEU A 30 -8.83 10.88 11.93
N GLY A 31 -8.84 11.47 10.73
CA GLY A 31 -7.69 12.19 10.17
C GLY A 31 -6.60 11.28 9.58
N VAL A 32 -6.91 10.00 9.34
CA VAL A 32 -6.04 9.05 8.66
C VAL A 32 -6.81 8.29 7.58
N TRP A 33 -6.11 7.95 6.50
CA TRP A 33 -6.67 7.15 5.41
C TRP A 33 -6.09 5.74 5.49
N VAL A 34 -6.92 4.73 5.26
CA VAL A 34 -6.50 3.33 5.36
C VAL A 34 -6.76 2.63 4.04
N ALA A 35 -5.69 2.10 3.45
CA ALA A 35 -5.77 1.24 2.27
C ALA A 35 -5.77 -0.23 2.70
N GLU A 36 -6.77 -0.98 2.25
CA GLU A 36 -6.84 -2.42 2.44
C GLU A 36 -6.06 -3.15 1.34
N ILE A 37 -4.84 -3.56 1.68
CA ILE A 37 -4.05 -4.45 0.83
C ILE A 37 -4.44 -5.90 1.16
N PRO A 38 -4.84 -6.73 0.16
CA PRO A 38 -5.22 -8.13 0.34
C PRO A 38 -4.02 -9.04 0.61
N SER A 39 -3.13 -8.63 1.52
CA SER A 39 -1.98 -9.38 2.02
C SER A 39 -2.36 -10.75 2.61
N ASN A 40 -3.62 -10.92 3.02
CA ASN A 40 -4.14 -12.18 3.54
C ASN A 40 -4.23 -13.31 2.49
N LYS A 41 -4.08 -12.99 1.20
CA LYS A 41 -4.01 -13.97 0.11
C LYS A 41 -2.58 -14.38 -0.24
N LEU A 42 -1.58 -13.75 0.38
CA LEU A 42 -0.17 -14.05 0.11
C LEU A 42 0.31 -15.20 0.96
N ALA A 43 1.32 -15.90 0.46
CA ALA A 43 2.02 -16.88 1.25
C ALA A 43 2.87 -16.17 2.32
N PRO A 44 2.99 -16.75 3.53
CA PRO A 44 4.05 -16.41 4.47
C PRO A 44 5.41 -16.41 3.77
N GLY A 45 6.22 -15.38 4.01
CA GLY A 45 7.51 -15.16 3.36
C GLY A 45 7.45 -14.35 2.06
N SER A 46 6.27 -13.99 1.55
CA SER A 46 6.17 -13.09 0.39
C SER A 46 6.63 -11.68 0.73
N GLN A 47 7.38 -11.06 -0.18
CA GLN A 47 7.82 -9.68 -0.04
C GLN A 47 6.80 -8.74 -0.68
N LEU A 48 6.15 -7.93 0.14
CA LEU A 48 5.25 -6.88 -0.27
C LEU A 48 6.04 -5.57 -0.35
N ALA A 49 6.19 -5.02 -1.56
CA ALA A 49 6.68 -3.66 -1.75
C ALA A 49 5.52 -2.74 -2.11
N TRP A 50 5.48 -1.55 -1.53
CA TRP A 50 4.42 -0.58 -1.78
C TRP A 50 4.91 0.85 -1.68
N THR A 51 4.16 1.77 -2.27
CA THR A 51 4.40 3.20 -2.20
C THR A 51 3.07 3.94 -2.16
N ALA A 52 3.05 5.11 -1.53
CA ALA A 52 1.87 5.94 -1.46
C ALA A 52 1.83 6.89 -2.66
N HIS A 53 0.72 6.86 -3.38
CA HIS A 53 0.41 7.76 -4.48
C HIS A 53 -0.68 8.73 -4.03
N TYR A 54 -0.30 9.99 -3.78
CA TYR A 54 -1.23 11.04 -3.41
C TYR A 54 -1.71 11.78 -4.66
N VAL A 55 -2.83 12.50 -4.54
CA VAL A 55 -3.32 13.40 -5.59
C VAL A 55 -2.27 14.46 -5.97
N THR A 56 -1.44 14.88 -5.00
CA THR A 56 -0.35 15.84 -5.21
C THR A 56 0.91 15.23 -5.81
N GLY A 57 0.95 13.90 -6.00
CA GLY A 57 2.10 13.14 -6.48
C GLY A 57 2.51 12.00 -5.55
N TRP A 58 3.59 11.33 -5.90
CA TRP A 58 4.12 10.18 -5.16
C TRP A 58 4.81 10.60 -3.87
N GLU A 59 4.78 9.75 -2.83
CA GLU A 59 5.54 9.95 -1.60
C GLU A 59 7.06 9.94 -1.83
N GLY A 60 7.50 9.41 -2.98
CA GLY A 60 8.93 9.34 -3.36
C GLY A 60 9.72 8.32 -2.53
N LYS A 61 9.04 7.46 -1.77
CA LYS A 61 9.63 6.35 -1.02
C LYS A 61 8.87 5.07 -1.30
N ASN A 62 9.62 3.99 -1.43
CA ASN A 62 9.11 2.64 -1.49
C ASN A 62 9.33 1.99 -0.12
N TYR A 63 8.30 1.33 0.37
CA TYR A 63 8.33 0.55 1.60
C TYR A 63 8.30 -0.92 1.22
N SER A 64 9.14 -1.73 1.85
CA SER A 64 9.13 -3.18 1.69
C SER A 64 8.88 -3.85 3.04
N ILE A 65 8.00 -4.83 3.03
CA ILE A 65 7.58 -5.61 4.19
C ILE A 65 7.56 -7.06 3.77
N THR A 66 8.07 -7.94 4.62
CA THR A 66 7.88 -9.39 4.47
C THR A 66 6.63 -9.79 5.24
N VAL A 67 5.71 -10.49 4.58
CA VAL A 67 4.54 -11.09 5.24
C VAL A 67 5.02 -12.32 6.02
N ASP A 68 4.62 -12.45 7.28
CA ASP A 68 4.88 -13.63 8.14
C ASP A 68 3.60 -14.45 8.31
#